data_AF-A0A7C7UER1-F1
#
_entry.id   AF-A0A7C7UER1-F1
#
_cell.length_a   1.000
_cell.length_b   1.000
_cell.length_c   1.000
_cell.angle_alpha   90.00
_cell.angle_beta   90.00
_cell.angle_gamma   90.00
#
_symmetry.space_group_name_H-M   'P 1'
#
loop_
_entity.id
_entity.type
_entity.pdbx_description
1 polymer ?
#
loop_
_entity_poly.entity_id
_entity_poly.type
_entity_poly.pdbx_seq_one_letter_code
_entity_poly.pdbx_strand_id
1 'polypeptide(L)'
;ELAYFGAKVIHPQCLGPVMAAQIPLRIRNTMQPELPGTLIGADSVDQTSIAQPVRGVSSSDGLALLTVEGTGMIGVPGTAQRVFAALHSAGVSVVMISQGSSEHSICSVVREEQVALGQQALQRAFQMELAAGAIQRIQIEPGISVLAAVGDGMTGMPGIAARLFQSLAQARINVRAIAQGSSERSISVALGSGDSHKALRAIHAGFWLSPQTLSVAMIGPGNVGAELLQQLQDTLPELMQRRGLDIRIRAIANSRRMLLADPVVDLEQWQAQFDSHAQPLDLEQLREHLQVAHLPHAVIVDCSASDALADHYSNWLQAGIHIVTPNKHAGSGDWERYQQIQSQARRQGVSYHYETTVGAGLPVIQTLR
;
A
#
# COMPACT_ATOMS: atom_id res chain seq x y z
N GLU A 1 -3.75 -19.92 -7.87
CA GLU A 1 -3.08 -18.74 -7.30
C GLU A 1 -3.37 -18.47 -5.83
N LEU A 2 -4.50 -17.83 -5.44
CA LEU A 2 -4.71 -17.43 -4.02
C LEU A 2 -4.58 -18.59 -3.00
N ALA A 3 -5.18 -19.75 -3.31
CA ALA A 3 -5.05 -20.95 -2.48
C ALA A 3 -3.62 -21.52 -2.43
N TYR A 4 -2.83 -21.31 -3.50
CA TYR A 4 -1.45 -21.77 -3.58
C TYR A 4 -0.53 -20.91 -2.68
N PHE A 5 -0.77 -19.59 -2.63
CA PHE A 5 0.02 -18.63 -1.87
C PHE A 5 -0.61 -18.26 -0.51
N GLY A 6 -1.35 -19.17 0.12
CA GLY A 6 -1.68 -19.08 1.55
C GLY A 6 -3.13 -18.77 1.91
N ALA A 7 -4.06 -18.65 0.95
CA ALA A 7 -5.49 -18.59 1.28
C ALA A 7 -5.97 -19.96 1.80
N LYS A 8 -6.00 -20.14 3.13
CA LYS A 8 -6.31 -21.41 3.84
C LYS A 8 -7.77 -21.87 3.75
N VAL A 9 -8.58 -21.27 2.88
CA VAL A 9 -10.02 -21.55 2.76
C VAL A 9 -10.27 -22.83 1.95
N ILE A 10 -9.44 -23.10 0.94
CA ILE A 10 -9.57 -24.27 0.08
C ILE A 10 -8.21 -24.83 -0.28
N HIS A 11 -8.09 -26.16 -0.29
CA HIS A 11 -6.86 -26.81 -0.73
C HIS A 11 -6.75 -26.78 -2.26
N PRO A 12 -5.61 -26.39 -2.86
CA PRO A 12 -5.46 -26.29 -4.31
C PRO A 12 -5.81 -27.58 -5.08
N GLN A 13 -5.54 -28.76 -4.51
CA GLN A 13 -5.85 -30.04 -5.16
C GLN A 13 -7.35 -30.29 -5.32
N CYS A 14 -8.21 -29.66 -4.52
CA CYS A 14 -9.66 -29.79 -4.65
C CYS A 14 -10.21 -29.04 -5.87
N LEU A 15 -9.49 -28.02 -6.37
CA LEU A 15 -9.97 -27.18 -7.48
C LEU A 15 -9.81 -27.87 -8.85
N GLY A 16 -8.76 -28.67 -9.04
CA GLY A 16 -8.44 -29.29 -10.34
C GLY A 16 -9.60 -30.09 -10.96
N PRO A 17 -10.19 -31.07 -10.24
CA PRO A 17 -11.30 -31.86 -10.76
C PRO A 17 -12.56 -31.02 -11.02
N VAL A 18 -12.87 -30.08 -10.13
CA VAL A 18 -14.06 -29.22 -10.20
C VAL A 18 -13.96 -28.27 -11.41
N MET A 19 -12.78 -27.70 -11.66
CA MET A 19 -12.53 -26.87 -12.83
C MET A 19 -12.60 -27.66 -14.13
N ALA A 20 -12.01 -28.87 -14.17
CA ALA A 20 -12.04 -29.74 -15.35
C ALA A 20 -13.47 -30.15 -15.74
N ALA A 21 -14.34 -30.35 -14.75
CA ALA A 21 -15.75 -30.64 -14.94
C ALA A 21 -16.64 -29.39 -15.12
N GLN A 22 -16.06 -28.18 -15.09
CA GLN A 22 -16.78 -26.90 -15.11
C GLN A 22 -17.91 -26.79 -14.08
N ILE A 23 -17.74 -27.42 -12.91
CA ILE A 23 -18.72 -27.38 -11.84
C ILE A 23 -18.50 -26.10 -11.02
N PRO A 24 -19.49 -25.21 -10.87
CA PRO A 24 -19.35 -24.03 -10.04
C PRO A 24 -19.27 -24.43 -8.56
N LEU A 25 -18.30 -23.85 -7.85
CA LEU A 25 -18.09 -24.09 -6.42
C LEU A 25 -18.59 -22.89 -5.62
N ARG A 26 -19.32 -23.12 -4.52
CA ARG A 26 -19.70 -22.06 -3.58
C ARG A 26 -19.14 -22.32 -2.19
N ILE A 27 -18.31 -21.40 -1.72
CA ILE A 27 -17.77 -21.39 -0.35
C ILE A 27 -18.73 -20.61 0.53
N ARG A 28 -19.21 -21.20 1.62
CA ARG A 28 -20.17 -20.59 2.57
C ARG A 28 -19.66 -20.67 4.00
N ASN A 29 -20.20 -19.80 4.85
CA ASN A 29 -19.98 -19.84 6.29
C ASN A 29 -21.10 -20.67 6.95
N THR A 30 -20.75 -21.75 7.65
CA THR A 30 -21.72 -22.58 8.38
C THR A 30 -22.37 -21.85 9.56
N MET A 31 -21.69 -20.85 10.12
CA MET A 31 -22.18 -20.04 11.23
C MET A 31 -23.10 -18.90 10.78
N GLN A 32 -23.07 -18.54 9.50
CA GLN A 32 -23.88 -17.47 8.90
C GLN A 32 -24.39 -17.93 7.53
N PRO A 33 -25.30 -18.91 7.52
CA PRO A 33 -25.74 -19.56 6.29
C PRO A 33 -26.46 -18.60 5.34
N GLU A 34 -27.11 -17.56 5.83
CA GLU A 34 -27.78 -16.52 5.04
C GLU A 34 -26.84 -15.73 4.12
N LEU A 35 -25.55 -15.66 4.42
CA LEU A 35 -24.60 -14.94 3.58
C LEU A 35 -24.40 -15.64 2.22
N PRO A 36 -24.25 -14.85 1.14
CA PRO A 36 -24.14 -15.39 -0.22
C PRO A 36 -22.87 -16.24 -0.42
N GLY A 37 -21.81 -15.96 0.35
CA GLY A 37 -20.53 -16.63 0.26
C GLY A 37 -19.72 -16.22 -0.98
N THR A 38 -18.78 -17.06 -1.39
CA THR A 38 -17.96 -16.85 -2.60
C THR A 38 -18.31 -17.90 -3.64
N LEU A 39 -18.74 -17.46 -4.83
CA LEU A 39 -18.97 -18.33 -5.98
C LEU A 39 -17.71 -18.33 -6.88
N ILE A 40 -17.25 -19.52 -7.26
CA ILE A 40 -16.12 -19.75 -8.16
C ILE A 40 -16.67 -20.51 -9.38
N GLY A 41 -16.65 -19.89 -10.57
CA GLY A 41 -17.18 -20.48 -11.80
C GLY A 41 -16.86 -19.64 -13.04
N ALA A 42 -17.08 -20.19 -14.23
CA ALA A 42 -16.69 -19.58 -15.50
C ALA A 42 -17.50 -18.31 -15.87
N ASP A 43 -18.73 -18.18 -15.36
CA ASP A 43 -19.65 -17.11 -15.74
C ASP A 43 -19.55 -15.84 -14.86
N SER A 44 -18.54 -15.72 -13.99
CA SER A 44 -18.35 -14.56 -13.13
C SER A 44 -17.60 -13.42 -13.86
N VAL A 45 -18.09 -13.00 -15.02
CA VAL A 45 -17.63 -11.75 -15.65
C VAL A 45 -18.55 -10.63 -15.17
N ASP A 46 -18.39 -10.25 -13.90
CA ASP A 46 -18.97 -8.98 -13.45
C ASP A 46 -18.24 -7.82 -14.16
N GLN A 47 -19.01 -6.83 -14.61
CA GLN A 47 -18.51 -5.57 -15.18
C GLN A 47 -17.60 -4.77 -14.20
N THR A 48 -17.45 -5.25 -12.96
CA THR A 48 -16.49 -4.74 -11.95
C THR A 48 -15.03 -5.11 -12.24
N SER A 49 -14.76 -6.01 -13.19
CA SER A 49 -13.39 -6.45 -13.54
C SER A 49 -12.47 -5.32 -14.01
N ILE A 50 -13.03 -4.22 -14.53
CA ILE A 50 -12.29 -3.03 -14.97
C ILE A 50 -11.97 -2.11 -13.77
N ALA A 51 -12.86 -2.05 -12.77
CA ALA A 51 -12.70 -1.14 -11.62
C ALA A 51 -11.73 -1.67 -10.56
N GLN A 52 -11.54 -2.99 -10.46
CA GLN A 52 -10.63 -3.63 -9.51
C GLN A 52 -9.78 -4.71 -10.20
N PRO A 53 -8.63 -4.32 -10.78
CA PRO A 53 -7.80 -5.24 -11.56
C PRO A 53 -7.18 -6.35 -10.71
N VAL A 54 -6.80 -6.04 -9.47
CA VAL A 54 -6.39 -7.04 -8.47
C VAL A 54 -7.63 -7.46 -7.68
N ARG A 55 -7.83 -8.78 -7.52
CA ARG A 55 -8.98 -9.38 -6.82
C ARG A 55 -8.65 -9.89 -5.43
N GLY A 56 -7.38 -10.19 -5.14
CA GLY A 56 -6.96 -10.59 -3.81
C GLY A 56 -5.45 -10.51 -3.61
N VAL A 57 -5.06 -10.53 -2.34
CA VAL A 57 -3.67 -10.62 -1.89
C VAL A 57 -3.58 -11.74 -0.86
N SER A 58 -2.52 -12.54 -0.92
CA SER A 58 -2.27 -13.61 0.06
C SER A 58 -0.81 -13.60 0.50
N SER A 59 -0.55 -14.11 1.71
CA SER A 59 0.80 -14.27 2.27
C SER A 59 1.08 -15.73 2.62
N SER A 60 2.32 -16.16 2.40
CA SER A 60 2.86 -17.43 2.91
C SER A 60 4.15 -17.16 3.67
N ASP A 61 4.18 -17.54 4.95
CA ASP A 61 5.33 -17.41 5.84
C ASP A 61 6.06 -18.78 6.00
N GLY A 62 7.17 -18.79 6.75
CA GLY A 62 7.95 -20.01 7.01
C GLY A 62 8.74 -20.49 5.80
N LEU A 63 9.25 -19.54 5.00
CA LEU A 63 10.00 -19.80 3.78
C LEU A 63 11.46 -19.33 3.95
N ALA A 64 12.32 -19.81 3.06
CA ALA A 64 13.71 -19.36 2.95
C ALA A 64 14.08 -19.13 1.49
N LEU A 65 14.97 -18.18 1.24
CA LEU A 65 15.56 -17.93 -0.06
C LEU A 65 16.86 -18.74 -0.20
N LEU A 66 16.98 -19.46 -1.31
CA LEU A 66 18.13 -20.28 -1.64
C LEU A 66 18.66 -19.82 -2.99
N THR A 67 19.84 -19.22 -3.00
CA THR A 67 20.40 -18.52 -4.16
C THR A 67 21.68 -19.19 -4.64
N VAL A 68 21.73 -19.56 -5.92
CA VAL A 68 22.95 -20.00 -6.59
C VAL A 68 23.47 -18.85 -7.43
N GLU A 69 24.73 -18.45 -7.23
CA GLU A 69 25.34 -17.32 -7.92
C GLU A 69 26.70 -17.68 -8.50
N GLY A 70 26.97 -17.21 -9.72
CA GLY A 70 28.26 -17.44 -10.37
C GLY A 70 28.33 -17.03 -11.84
N THR A 71 29.43 -16.39 -12.21
CA THR A 71 29.74 -15.97 -13.59
C THR A 71 29.94 -17.14 -14.56
N GLY A 72 30.24 -18.34 -14.05
CA GLY A 72 30.31 -19.56 -14.87
C GLY A 72 28.95 -20.03 -15.39
N MET A 73 27.84 -19.37 -15.02
CA MET A 73 26.51 -19.66 -15.55
C MET A 73 26.18 -18.88 -16.83
N ILE A 74 27.06 -17.98 -17.27
CA ILE A 74 26.87 -17.18 -18.49
C ILE A 74 26.88 -18.08 -19.73
N GLY A 75 25.75 -18.10 -20.46
CA GLY A 75 25.68 -18.77 -21.75
C GLY A 75 25.86 -20.29 -21.71
N VAL A 76 25.88 -20.91 -20.52
CA VAL A 76 25.95 -22.36 -20.33
C VAL A 76 24.54 -22.91 -20.21
N PRO A 77 24.03 -23.64 -21.22
CA PRO A 77 22.75 -24.31 -21.13
C PRO A 77 22.77 -25.35 -20.00
N GLY A 78 21.64 -25.49 -19.29
CA GLY A 78 21.45 -26.58 -18.33
C GLY A 78 21.77 -26.27 -16.87
N THR A 79 22.29 -25.10 -16.52
CA THR A 79 22.52 -24.77 -15.09
C THR A 79 21.22 -24.72 -14.29
N ALA A 80 20.18 -24.07 -14.81
CA ALA A 80 18.86 -24.07 -14.19
C ALA A 80 18.28 -25.48 -14.06
N GLN A 81 18.43 -26.33 -15.10
CA GLN A 81 18.04 -27.73 -15.04
C GLN A 81 18.74 -28.46 -13.89
N ARG A 82 20.06 -28.28 -13.73
CA ARG A 82 20.83 -28.92 -12.65
C ARG A 82 20.40 -28.45 -11.27
N VAL A 83 20.13 -27.15 -11.09
CA VAL A 83 19.58 -26.61 -9.83
C VAL A 83 18.28 -27.32 -9.47
N PHE A 84 17.30 -27.32 -10.37
CA PHE A 84 15.99 -27.90 -10.08
C PHE A 84 16.01 -29.43 -10.00
N ALA A 85 16.88 -30.10 -10.76
CA ALA A 85 17.07 -31.55 -10.66
C ALA A 85 17.66 -31.97 -9.31
N ALA A 86 18.65 -31.21 -8.79
CA ALA A 86 19.22 -31.45 -7.48
C ALA A 86 18.19 -31.26 -6.36
N LEU A 87 17.43 -30.16 -6.41
CA LEU A 87 16.35 -29.90 -5.44
C LEU A 87 15.25 -30.97 -5.50
N HIS A 88 14.83 -31.36 -6.70
CA HIS A 88 13.84 -32.42 -6.90
C HIS A 88 14.32 -33.77 -6.35
N SER A 89 15.55 -34.16 -6.65
CA SER A 89 16.14 -35.43 -6.19
C SER A 89 16.25 -35.50 -4.65
N ALA A 90 16.34 -34.34 -4.01
CA ALA A 90 16.35 -34.19 -2.57
C ALA A 90 14.93 -34.05 -1.96
N GLY A 91 13.87 -34.06 -2.76
CA GLY A 91 12.49 -33.89 -2.26
C GLY A 91 12.15 -32.47 -1.78
N VAL A 92 12.93 -31.47 -2.23
CA VAL A 92 12.72 -30.06 -1.87
C VAL A 92 11.70 -29.43 -2.81
N SER A 93 10.62 -28.88 -2.24
CA SER A 93 9.58 -28.20 -3.02
C SER A 93 9.91 -26.72 -3.18
N VAL A 94 9.94 -26.25 -4.43
CA VAL A 94 10.16 -24.84 -4.77
C VAL A 94 8.83 -24.13 -4.91
N VAL A 95 8.64 -23.07 -4.12
CA VAL A 95 7.41 -22.27 -4.06
C VAL A 95 7.44 -21.14 -5.11
N MET A 96 8.59 -20.50 -5.27
CA MET A 96 8.79 -19.35 -6.16
C MET A 96 10.21 -19.40 -6.74
N ILE A 97 10.35 -18.98 -8.00
CA ILE A 97 11.62 -18.93 -8.74
C ILE A 97 11.82 -17.51 -9.24
N SER A 98 13.02 -16.97 -9.07
CA SER A 98 13.46 -15.68 -9.64
C SER A 98 14.87 -15.84 -10.21
N GLN A 99 15.11 -15.37 -11.42
CA GLN A 99 16.40 -15.49 -12.09
C GLN A 99 16.90 -14.10 -12.48
N GLY A 100 18.07 -13.71 -11.96
CA GLY A 100 18.74 -12.46 -12.28
C GLY A 100 19.75 -12.67 -13.42
N SER A 101 19.47 -12.13 -14.61
CA SER A 101 20.34 -12.32 -15.78
C SER A 101 21.70 -11.63 -15.61
N SER A 102 21.73 -10.41 -15.04
CA SER A 102 22.93 -9.59 -14.87
C SER A 102 23.86 -10.06 -13.75
N GLU A 103 23.31 -10.63 -12.68
CA GLU A 103 24.07 -11.12 -11.52
C GLU A 103 24.42 -12.60 -11.66
N HIS A 104 23.92 -13.26 -12.71
CA HIS A 104 24.00 -14.70 -12.89
C HIS A 104 23.58 -15.40 -11.62
N SER A 105 22.31 -15.21 -11.25
CA SER A 105 21.75 -15.75 -10.03
C SER A 105 20.45 -16.51 -10.32
N ILE A 106 20.26 -17.62 -9.61
CA ILE A 106 19.00 -18.36 -9.56
C ILE A 106 18.57 -18.39 -8.09
N CYS A 107 17.50 -17.68 -7.79
CA CYS A 107 16.88 -17.62 -6.49
C CYS A 107 15.67 -18.55 -6.45
N SER A 108 15.66 -19.47 -5.50
CA SER A 108 14.55 -20.39 -5.25
C SER A 108 14.02 -20.16 -3.85
N VAL A 109 12.72 -19.92 -3.72
CA VAL A 109 12.06 -19.88 -2.40
C VAL A 109 11.58 -21.28 -2.08
N VAL A 110 11.96 -21.78 -0.92
CA VAL A 110 11.63 -23.13 -0.43
C VAL A 110 11.04 -23.05 0.98
N ARG A 111 10.44 -24.14 1.46
CA ARG A 111 10.05 -24.22 2.89
C ARG A 111 11.30 -24.17 3.75
N GLU A 112 11.23 -23.40 4.84
CA GLU A 112 12.39 -23.17 5.72
C GLU A 112 12.93 -24.49 6.30
N GLU A 113 12.05 -25.44 6.63
CA GLU A 113 12.41 -26.79 7.09
C GLU A 113 13.22 -27.62 6.07
N GLN A 114 13.12 -27.29 4.77
CA GLN A 114 13.79 -28.01 3.68
C GLN A 114 15.10 -27.34 3.23
N VAL A 115 15.44 -26.18 3.80
CA VAL A 115 16.54 -25.35 3.28
C VAL A 115 17.91 -26.01 3.40
N ALA A 116 18.17 -26.69 4.52
CA ALA A 116 19.43 -27.39 4.77
C ALA A 116 19.64 -28.55 3.78
N LEU A 117 18.56 -29.27 3.49
CA LEU A 117 18.55 -30.38 2.53
C LEU A 117 18.81 -29.85 1.10
N GLY A 118 18.16 -28.75 0.72
CA GLY A 118 18.36 -28.10 -0.57
C GLY A 118 19.79 -27.60 -0.76
N GLN A 119 20.39 -27.01 0.28
CA GLN A 119 21.77 -26.54 0.24
C GLN A 119 22.75 -27.69 -0.01
N GLN A 120 22.62 -28.79 0.75
CA GLN A 120 23.48 -29.96 0.58
C GLN A 120 23.36 -30.55 -0.82
N ALA A 121 22.13 -30.63 -1.35
CA ALA A 121 21.87 -31.13 -2.69
C ALA A 121 22.58 -30.28 -3.76
N LEU A 122 22.49 -28.95 -3.65
CA LEU A 122 23.16 -28.04 -4.58
C LEU A 122 24.68 -28.05 -4.44
N GLN A 123 25.20 -28.06 -3.21
CA GLN A 123 26.64 -28.17 -2.97
C GLN A 123 27.22 -29.43 -3.60
N ARG A 124 26.50 -30.55 -3.52
CA ARG A 124 26.90 -31.81 -4.17
C ARG A 124 26.79 -31.72 -5.69
N ALA A 125 25.70 -31.16 -6.21
CA ALA A 125 25.46 -31.05 -7.64
C ALA A 125 26.47 -30.13 -8.35
N PHE A 126 26.99 -29.13 -7.66
CA PHE A 126 27.89 -28.10 -8.20
C PHE A 126 29.29 -28.11 -7.56
N GLN A 127 29.70 -29.23 -6.96
CA GLN A 127 30.96 -29.34 -6.23
C GLN A 127 32.17 -28.96 -7.08
N MET A 128 32.19 -29.40 -8.35
CA MET A 128 33.27 -29.12 -9.29
C MET A 128 33.31 -27.64 -9.68
N GLU A 129 32.16 -27.03 -9.94
CA GLU A 129 32.03 -25.62 -10.31
C GLU A 129 32.36 -24.69 -9.16
N LEU A 130 31.99 -25.07 -7.93
CA LEU A 130 32.38 -24.36 -6.71
C LEU A 130 33.90 -24.40 -6.52
N ALA A 131 34.52 -25.57 -6.70
CA ALA A 131 35.97 -25.72 -6.58
C ALA A 131 36.73 -24.95 -7.69
N ALA A 132 36.17 -24.89 -8.90
CA ALA A 132 36.72 -24.14 -10.02
C ALA A 132 36.40 -22.63 -9.98
N GLY A 133 35.59 -22.16 -9.03
CA GLY A 133 35.16 -20.76 -8.93
C GLY A 133 34.15 -20.32 -9.99
N ALA A 134 33.62 -21.25 -10.79
CA ALA A 134 32.59 -21.00 -11.78
C ALA A 134 31.23 -20.69 -11.12
N ILE A 135 30.92 -21.36 -10.02
CA ILE A 135 29.88 -20.96 -9.07
C ILE A 135 30.58 -20.36 -7.86
N GLN A 136 30.22 -19.12 -7.52
CA GLN A 136 30.89 -18.36 -6.48
C GLN A 136 30.33 -18.72 -5.10
N ARG A 137 29.01 -18.90 -4.99
CA ARG A 137 28.36 -19.21 -3.73
C ARG A 137 26.95 -19.79 -3.89
N ILE A 138 26.56 -20.57 -2.89
CA ILE A 138 25.17 -20.98 -2.63
C ILE A 138 24.78 -20.33 -1.30
N GLN A 139 23.91 -19.33 -1.36
CA GLN A 139 23.47 -18.55 -0.20
C GLN A 139 22.11 -19.00 0.31
N ILE A 140 21.92 -18.85 1.61
CA ILE A 140 20.65 -19.08 2.29
C ILE A 140 20.25 -17.81 3.03
N GLU A 141 19.01 -17.39 2.87
CA GLU A 141 18.36 -16.38 3.71
C GLU A 141 17.09 -16.98 4.33
N PRO A 142 17.11 -17.37 5.61
CA PRO A 142 15.92 -17.82 6.34
C PRO A 142 15.00 -16.63 6.70
N GLY A 143 13.82 -16.92 7.25
CA GLY A 143 12.88 -15.87 7.66
C GLY A 143 12.31 -15.06 6.50
N ILE A 144 11.91 -15.73 5.43
CA ILE A 144 11.29 -15.13 4.25
C ILE A 144 9.78 -15.41 4.25
N SER A 145 9.03 -14.42 3.79
CA SER A 145 7.61 -14.54 3.44
C SER A 145 7.40 -14.15 1.99
N VAL A 146 6.44 -14.81 1.33
CA VAL A 146 6.02 -14.48 -0.04
C VAL A 146 4.61 -13.90 0.00
N LEU A 147 4.46 -12.70 -0.57
CA LEU A 147 3.17 -12.11 -0.88
C LEU A 147 2.84 -12.29 -2.35
N ALA A 148 1.59 -12.62 -2.64
CA ALA A 148 1.08 -12.69 -4.02
C ALA A 148 -0.15 -11.80 -4.18
N ALA A 149 -0.12 -10.92 -5.17
CA ALA A 149 -1.29 -10.17 -5.64
C ALA A 149 -1.84 -10.85 -6.89
N VAL A 150 -3.15 -11.12 -6.90
CA VAL A 150 -3.80 -11.96 -7.92
C VAL A 150 -5.04 -11.26 -8.46
N GLY A 151 -5.23 -11.27 -9.78
CA GLY A 151 -6.46 -10.82 -10.43
C GLY A 151 -6.41 -10.94 -11.95
N ASP A 152 -7.52 -11.34 -12.56
CA ASP A 152 -7.63 -11.44 -14.03
C ASP A 152 -7.59 -10.08 -14.73
N GLY A 153 -8.01 -9.01 -14.04
CA GLY A 153 -7.97 -7.64 -14.57
C GLY A 153 -6.55 -7.05 -14.58
N MET A 154 -5.54 -7.76 -14.08
CA MET A 154 -4.13 -7.34 -14.15
C MET A 154 -3.54 -7.53 -15.54
N THR A 155 -4.05 -8.49 -16.33
CA THR A 155 -3.47 -8.86 -17.63
C THR A 155 -3.56 -7.70 -18.62
N GLY A 156 -2.41 -7.28 -19.15
CA GLY A 156 -2.29 -6.21 -20.12
C GLY A 156 -2.55 -4.81 -19.55
N MET A 157 -2.64 -4.65 -18.22
CA MET A 157 -2.89 -3.35 -17.57
C MET A 157 -1.59 -2.75 -17.02
N PRO A 158 -1.03 -1.71 -17.66
CA PRO A 158 0.16 -1.04 -17.15
C PRO A 158 -0.07 -0.39 -15.78
N GLY A 159 0.98 -0.33 -14.96
CA GLY A 159 0.97 0.39 -13.69
C GLY A 159 0.56 -0.45 -12.47
N ILE A 160 0.02 -1.66 -12.64
CA ILE A 160 -0.31 -2.55 -11.52
C ILE A 160 0.92 -2.95 -10.72
N ALA A 161 1.97 -3.42 -11.40
CA ALA A 161 3.25 -3.74 -10.75
C ALA A 161 3.85 -2.50 -10.07
N ALA A 162 3.81 -1.34 -10.73
CA ALA A 162 4.32 -0.09 -10.16
C ALA A 162 3.58 0.29 -8.87
N ARG A 163 2.24 0.19 -8.86
CA ARG A 163 1.40 0.46 -7.68
C ARG A 163 1.72 -0.49 -6.52
N LEU A 164 1.93 -1.78 -6.82
CA LEU A 164 2.34 -2.78 -5.81
C LEU A 164 3.68 -2.39 -5.16
N PHE A 165 4.70 -2.14 -5.97
CA PHE A 165 6.03 -1.79 -5.45
C PHE A 165 6.08 -0.42 -4.79
N GLN A 166 5.30 0.56 -5.27
CA GLN A 166 5.14 1.86 -4.63
C GLN A 166 4.55 1.72 -3.22
N SER A 167 3.54 0.86 -3.06
CA SER A 167 2.92 0.60 -1.76
C SER A 167 3.91 -0.01 -0.76
N LEU A 168 4.75 -0.94 -1.22
CA LEU A 168 5.83 -1.52 -0.41
C LEU A 168 6.92 -0.49 -0.07
N ALA A 169 7.30 0.34 -1.04
CA ALA A 169 8.33 1.37 -0.86
C ALA A 169 7.89 2.45 0.15
N GLN A 170 6.63 2.91 0.08
CA GLN A 170 6.05 3.86 1.05
C GLN A 170 6.06 3.28 2.48
N ALA A 171 5.80 1.98 2.60
CA ALA A 171 5.90 1.27 3.87
C ALA A 171 7.36 0.97 4.28
N ARG A 172 8.37 1.40 3.51
CA ARG A 172 9.81 1.14 3.74
C ARG A 172 10.13 -0.35 3.89
N ILE A 173 9.51 -1.18 3.03
CA ILE A 173 9.69 -2.63 3.03
C ILE A 173 10.64 -3.01 1.91
N ASN A 174 11.67 -3.77 2.24
CA ASN A 174 12.64 -4.22 1.25
C ASN A 174 12.14 -5.47 0.52
N VAL A 175 12.30 -5.49 -0.80
CA VAL A 175 11.95 -6.62 -1.66
C VAL A 175 13.21 -7.46 -1.92
N ARG A 176 13.12 -8.77 -1.68
CA ARG A 176 14.24 -9.72 -1.88
C ARG A 176 14.22 -10.38 -3.24
N ALA A 177 13.04 -10.77 -3.71
CA ALA A 177 12.86 -11.39 -5.02
C ALA A 177 11.48 -11.08 -5.58
N ILE A 178 11.37 -11.12 -6.90
CA ILE A 178 10.13 -10.83 -7.64
C ILE A 178 9.90 -11.96 -8.63
N ALA A 179 8.65 -12.41 -8.75
CA ALA A 179 8.24 -13.37 -9.75
C ALA A 179 6.93 -12.92 -10.37
N GLN A 180 6.93 -12.80 -11.69
CA GLN A 180 5.75 -12.54 -12.49
C GLN A 180 5.83 -13.41 -13.75
N GLY A 181 4.76 -14.16 -14.02
CA GLY A 181 4.64 -14.94 -15.24
C GLY A 181 4.12 -14.11 -16.42
N SER A 182 4.19 -14.69 -17.62
CA SER A 182 3.66 -14.11 -18.86
C SER A 182 2.13 -13.99 -18.89
N SER A 183 1.42 -14.65 -17.98
CA SER A 183 -0.03 -14.51 -17.85
C SER A 183 -0.43 -13.20 -17.16
N GLU A 184 0.50 -12.55 -16.45
CA GLU A 184 0.30 -11.27 -15.74
C GLU A 184 -0.83 -11.28 -14.69
N ARG A 185 -1.43 -12.44 -14.41
CA ARG A 185 -2.53 -12.62 -13.43
C ARG A 185 -2.06 -12.62 -11.98
N SER A 186 -0.76 -12.71 -11.76
CA SER A 186 -0.14 -12.81 -10.45
C SER A 186 1.23 -12.14 -10.43
N ILE A 187 1.47 -11.36 -9.38
CA ILE A 187 2.79 -10.83 -9.03
C ILE A 187 3.11 -11.34 -7.63
N SER A 188 4.21 -12.07 -7.49
CA SER A 188 4.71 -12.59 -6.23
C SER A 188 5.99 -11.89 -5.82
N VAL A 189 6.09 -11.56 -4.53
CA VAL A 189 7.20 -10.80 -3.94
C VAL A 189 7.68 -11.49 -2.67
N ALA A 190 8.97 -11.81 -2.62
CA ALA A 190 9.62 -12.31 -1.42
C ALA A 190 10.16 -11.13 -0.59
N LEU A 191 9.93 -11.17 0.72
CA LEU A 191 10.32 -10.15 1.69
C LEU A 191 10.69 -10.81 3.03
N GLY A 192 11.29 -10.05 3.95
CA GLY A 192 11.59 -10.56 5.29
C GLY A 192 10.31 -10.80 6.10
N SER A 193 10.20 -11.92 6.81
CA SER A 193 8.97 -12.31 7.51
C SER A 193 8.48 -11.28 8.54
N GLY A 194 9.38 -10.50 9.14
CA GLY A 194 9.01 -9.40 10.04
C GLY A 194 8.15 -8.32 9.38
N ASP A 195 8.24 -8.16 8.05
CA ASP A 195 7.48 -7.17 7.29
C ASP A 195 6.18 -7.73 6.69
N SER A 196 5.90 -9.04 6.79
CA SER A 196 4.78 -9.72 6.12
C SER A 196 3.43 -9.05 6.36
N HIS A 197 3.06 -8.84 7.63
CA HIS A 197 1.81 -8.17 7.98
C HIS A 197 1.76 -6.70 7.55
N LYS A 198 2.88 -5.98 7.63
CA LYS A 198 2.99 -4.58 7.21
C LYS A 198 2.81 -4.45 5.71
N ALA A 199 3.44 -5.34 4.96
CA ALA A 199 3.37 -5.42 3.51
C ALA A 199 1.97 -5.78 3.03
N LEU A 200 1.31 -6.77 3.65
CA LEU A 200 -0.06 -7.13 3.30
C LEU A 200 -1.02 -5.94 3.49
N ARG A 201 -0.92 -5.22 4.62
CA ARG A 201 -1.70 -4.00 4.85
C ARG A 201 -1.38 -2.91 3.83
N ALA A 202 -0.10 -2.68 3.52
CA ALA A 202 0.33 -1.67 2.57
C ALA A 202 -0.18 -1.96 1.15
N ILE A 203 -0.08 -3.21 0.67
CA ILE A 203 -0.60 -3.62 -0.65
C ILE A 203 -2.14 -3.53 -0.65
N HIS A 204 -2.80 -3.99 0.40
CA HIS A 204 -4.26 -3.90 0.50
C HIS A 204 -4.75 -2.45 0.46
N ALA A 205 -4.11 -1.57 1.23
CA ALA A 205 -4.36 -0.13 1.15
C ALA A 205 -4.04 0.41 -0.25
N GLY A 206 -2.89 0.01 -0.78
CA GLY A 206 -2.42 0.39 -2.10
C GLY A 206 -3.45 0.16 -3.19
N PHE A 207 -4.15 -0.99 -3.20
CA PHE A 207 -5.08 -1.39 -4.26
C PHE A 207 -6.56 -1.11 -3.98
N TRP A 208 -7.04 -1.29 -2.74
CA TRP A 208 -8.46 -1.18 -2.38
C TRP A 208 -8.81 0.06 -1.57
N LEU A 209 -7.83 0.72 -0.97
CA LEU A 209 -8.00 2.09 -0.52
C LEU A 209 -7.58 3.00 -1.68
N SER A 210 -8.22 4.16 -1.79
CA SER A 210 -7.86 5.11 -2.84
C SER A 210 -6.36 5.44 -2.70
N PRO A 211 -5.59 5.44 -3.81
CA PRO A 211 -4.17 5.77 -3.80
C PRO A 211 -3.90 7.22 -3.35
N GLN A 212 -4.96 8.03 -3.20
CA GLN A 212 -4.92 9.39 -2.67
C GLN A 212 -6.01 9.55 -1.60
N THR A 213 -6.07 8.59 -0.66
CA THR A 213 -6.92 8.77 0.51
C THR A 213 -6.32 9.86 1.39
N LEU A 214 -7.00 11.00 1.47
CA LEU A 214 -6.59 12.16 2.24
C LEU A 214 -7.35 12.17 3.57
N SER A 215 -6.60 12.02 4.67
CA SER A 215 -7.10 12.23 6.04
C SER A 215 -7.12 13.73 6.31
N VAL A 216 -8.31 14.34 6.34
CA VAL A 216 -8.46 15.80 6.41
C VAL A 216 -9.05 16.24 7.76
N ALA A 217 -8.42 17.23 8.39
CA ALA A 217 -9.03 18.02 9.45
C ALA A 217 -9.46 19.39 8.92
N MET A 218 -10.70 19.78 9.21
CA MET A 218 -11.22 21.12 8.96
C MET A 218 -11.15 21.94 10.24
N ILE A 219 -10.33 22.99 10.28
CA ILE A 219 -10.28 23.92 11.40
C ILE A 219 -10.95 25.23 11.01
N GLY A 220 -11.85 25.73 11.87
CA GLY A 220 -12.65 26.91 11.60
C GLY A 220 -13.89 26.63 10.74
N PRO A 221 -14.86 25.83 11.22
CA PRO A 221 -16.13 25.55 10.52
C PRO A 221 -17.13 26.73 10.55
N GLY A 222 -16.62 27.97 10.55
CA GLY A 222 -17.44 29.17 10.33
C GLY A 222 -17.86 29.30 8.87
N ASN A 223 -18.20 30.49 8.40
CA ASN A 223 -18.76 30.69 7.05
C ASN A 223 -17.94 30.03 5.93
N VAL A 224 -16.61 30.24 5.90
CA VAL A 224 -15.73 29.68 4.85
C VAL A 224 -15.60 28.16 4.99
N GLY A 225 -15.34 27.67 6.21
CA GLY A 225 -15.18 26.24 6.45
C GLY A 225 -16.46 25.44 6.19
N ALA A 226 -17.62 25.97 6.59
CA ALA A 226 -18.92 25.35 6.36
C ALA A 226 -19.27 25.28 4.86
N GLU A 227 -19.01 26.37 4.11
CA GLU A 227 -19.19 26.40 2.66
C GLU A 227 -18.28 25.39 1.95
N LEU A 228 -17.01 25.29 2.36
CA LEU A 228 -16.09 24.29 1.82
C LEU A 228 -16.54 22.86 2.13
N LEU A 229 -17.05 22.59 3.34
CA LEU A 229 -17.61 21.28 3.69
C LEU A 229 -18.83 20.93 2.81
N GLN A 230 -19.70 21.91 2.51
CA GLN A 230 -20.83 21.72 1.61
C GLN A 230 -20.35 21.42 0.17
N GLN A 231 -19.40 22.19 -0.35
CA GLN A 231 -18.85 21.95 -1.69
C GLN A 231 -18.15 20.59 -1.80
N LEU A 232 -17.47 20.15 -0.73
CA LEU A 232 -16.87 18.83 -0.66
C LEU A 232 -17.96 17.75 -0.67
N GLN A 233 -19.02 17.89 0.11
CA GLN A 233 -20.14 16.96 0.11
C GLN A 233 -20.69 16.74 -1.31
N ASP A 234 -20.88 17.82 -2.07
CA ASP A 234 -21.45 17.75 -3.42
C ASP A 234 -20.48 17.15 -4.45
N THR A 235 -19.16 17.31 -4.24
CA THR A 235 -18.13 16.93 -5.24
C THR A 235 -17.41 15.62 -4.94
N LEU A 236 -17.43 15.14 -3.69
CA LEU A 236 -16.78 13.91 -3.24
C LEU A 236 -17.12 12.68 -4.11
N PRO A 237 -18.39 12.41 -4.48
CA PRO A 237 -18.72 11.27 -5.32
C PRO A 237 -18.06 11.35 -6.71
N GLU A 238 -18.02 12.55 -7.30
CA GLU A 238 -17.39 12.77 -8.61
C GLU A 238 -15.87 12.66 -8.54
N LEU A 239 -15.25 13.24 -7.50
CA LEU A 239 -13.80 13.15 -7.27
C LEU A 239 -13.34 11.70 -7.11
N MET A 240 -14.12 10.90 -6.39
CA MET A 240 -13.86 9.48 -6.23
C MET A 240 -14.03 8.73 -7.56
N GLN A 241 -15.12 8.96 -8.30
CA GLN A 241 -15.39 8.24 -9.55
C GLN A 241 -14.45 8.61 -10.70
N ARG A 242 -14.15 9.91 -10.89
CA ARG A 242 -13.38 10.40 -12.04
C ARG A 242 -11.87 10.48 -11.79
N ARG A 243 -11.46 10.74 -10.55
CA ARG A 243 -10.05 10.98 -10.19
C ARG A 243 -9.48 9.97 -9.20
N GLY A 244 -10.31 9.06 -8.67
CA GLY A 244 -9.87 8.09 -7.66
C GLY A 244 -9.41 8.74 -6.37
N LEU A 245 -9.88 9.95 -6.06
CA LEU A 245 -9.55 10.75 -4.88
C LEU A 245 -10.55 10.46 -3.76
N ASP A 246 -10.08 10.00 -2.61
CA ASP A 246 -10.92 9.72 -1.43
C ASP A 246 -10.56 10.73 -0.34
N ILE A 247 -11.30 11.82 -0.27
CA ILE A 247 -11.09 12.84 0.76
C ILE A 247 -11.98 12.51 1.95
N ARG A 248 -11.36 12.18 3.09
CA ARG A 248 -12.06 11.82 4.32
C ARG A 248 -11.90 12.95 5.32
N ILE A 249 -12.99 13.67 5.58
CA ILE A 249 -13.05 14.60 6.71
C ILE A 249 -13.09 13.75 7.99
N ARG A 250 -11.98 13.68 8.72
CA ARG A 250 -11.85 12.87 9.95
C ARG A 250 -11.91 13.71 11.21
N ALA A 251 -11.76 15.02 11.08
CA ALA A 251 -11.96 15.94 12.18
C ALA A 251 -12.53 17.28 11.72
N ILE A 252 -13.36 17.88 12.56
CA ILE A 252 -13.82 19.26 12.44
C ILE A 252 -13.54 19.94 13.78
N ALA A 253 -12.93 21.11 13.78
CA ALA A 253 -12.50 21.78 15.01
C ALA A 253 -12.73 23.30 14.97
N ASN A 254 -13.15 23.89 16.09
CA ASN A 254 -13.12 25.34 16.28
C ASN A 254 -12.15 25.69 17.43
N SER A 255 -12.14 26.94 17.88
CA SER A 255 -11.24 27.41 18.93
C SER A 255 -11.43 26.78 20.32
N ARG A 256 -12.51 26.00 20.53
CA ARG A 256 -12.86 25.44 21.85
C ARG A 256 -13.04 23.93 21.84
N ARG A 257 -13.57 23.37 20.75
CA ARG A 257 -13.98 21.96 20.67
C ARG A 257 -13.64 21.36 19.31
N MET A 258 -13.49 20.04 19.28
CA MET A 258 -13.27 19.25 18.08
C MET A 258 -14.16 18.01 18.06
N LEU A 259 -14.65 17.67 16.88
CA LEU A 259 -15.29 16.41 16.58
C LEU A 259 -14.27 15.54 15.84
N LEU A 260 -14.03 14.34 16.35
CA LEU A 260 -13.22 13.32 15.69
C LEU A 260 -14.14 12.19 15.23
N ALA A 261 -13.93 11.69 14.03
CA ALA A 261 -14.66 10.55 13.50
C ALA A 261 -13.72 9.50 12.91
N ASP A 262 -14.16 8.24 12.99
CA ASP A 262 -13.51 7.09 12.38
C ASP A 262 -14.59 6.20 11.75
N PRO A 263 -14.62 5.99 10.43
CA PRO A 263 -13.62 6.39 9.43
C PRO A 263 -13.75 7.83 8.88
N VAL A 264 -14.94 8.45 8.92
CA VAL A 264 -15.23 9.78 8.33
C VAL A 264 -16.40 10.46 9.06
N VAL A 265 -16.41 11.79 9.10
CA VAL A 265 -17.54 12.61 9.58
C VAL A 265 -18.67 12.55 8.55
N ASP A 266 -19.91 12.40 9.00
CA ASP A 266 -21.08 12.54 8.15
C ASP A 266 -21.31 14.03 7.83
N LEU A 267 -21.03 14.43 6.58
CA LEU A 267 -21.16 15.81 6.13
C LEU A 267 -22.62 16.29 6.02
N GLU A 268 -23.62 15.41 6.02
CA GLU A 268 -25.03 15.85 6.07
C GLU A 268 -25.42 16.31 7.48
N GLN A 269 -24.78 15.75 8.50
CA GLN A 269 -25.17 15.91 9.91
C GLN A 269 -24.05 16.48 10.78
N TRP A 270 -22.97 16.96 10.17
CA TRP A 270 -21.76 17.32 10.91
C TRP A 270 -22.02 18.44 11.93
N GLN A 271 -22.91 19.39 11.66
CA GLN A 271 -23.25 20.46 12.61
C GLN A 271 -23.90 19.88 13.87
N ALA A 272 -24.89 19.00 13.70
CA ALA A 272 -25.58 18.35 14.81
C ALA A 272 -24.63 17.45 15.61
N GLN A 273 -23.75 16.70 14.92
CA GLN A 273 -22.72 15.88 15.55
C GLN A 273 -21.70 16.74 16.31
N PHE A 274 -21.29 17.88 15.74
CA PHE A 274 -20.36 18.80 16.36
C PHE A 274 -20.97 19.50 17.58
N ASP A 275 -22.27 19.72 17.61
CA ASP A 275 -22.97 20.28 18.78
C ASP A 275 -23.10 19.28 19.93
N SER A 276 -23.29 18.00 19.61
CA SER A 276 -23.63 16.96 20.60
C SER A 276 -22.46 16.08 21.05
N HIS A 277 -21.46 15.85 20.18
CA HIS A 277 -20.38 14.87 20.40
C HIS A 277 -18.98 15.48 20.37
N ALA A 278 -18.84 16.79 20.14
CA ALA A 278 -17.52 17.42 20.15
C ALA A 278 -16.92 17.45 21.56
N GLN A 279 -15.64 17.10 21.63
CA GLN A 279 -14.83 17.13 22.84
C GLN A 279 -13.96 18.41 22.88
N PRO A 280 -13.35 18.77 24.02
CA PRO A 280 -12.41 19.90 24.08
C PRO A 280 -11.32 19.80 23.01
N LEU A 281 -10.91 20.96 22.47
CA LEU A 281 -9.84 21.00 21.47
C LEU A 281 -8.51 20.55 22.07
N ASP A 282 -7.93 19.52 21.48
CA ASP A 282 -6.56 19.07 21.75
C ASP A 282 -5.85 18.89 20.40
N LEU A 283 -4.87 19.76 20.12
CA LEU A 283 -4.17 19.79 18.84
C LEU A 283 -3.21 18.61 18.67
N GLU A 284 -2.75 18.01 19.77
CA GLU A 284 -1.86 16.86 19.73
C GLU A 284 -2.67 15.60 19.43
N GLN A 285 -3.81 15.44 20.11
CA GLN A 285 -4.75 14.36 19.80
C GLN A 285 -5.30 14.50 18.37
N LEU A 286 -5.57 15.72 17.88
CA LEU A 286 -5.96 15.97 16.49
C LEU A 286 -4.88 15.49 15.50
N ARG A 287 -3.60 15.83 15.78
CA ARG A 287 -2.45 15.40 14.98
C ARG A 287 -2.35 13.88 14.92
N GLU A 288 -2.40 13.21 16.07
CA GLU A 288 -2.34 11.74 16.17
C GLU A 288 -3.51 11.09 15.44
N HIS A 289 -4.72 11.64 15.59
CA HIS A 289 -5.91 11.14 14.92
C HIS A 289 -5.76 11.19 13.40
N LEU A 290 -5.12 12.21 12.83
CA LEU A 290 -4.90 12.31 11.38
C LEU A 290 -3.85 11.32 10.84
N GLN A 291 -2.90 10.88 11.67
CA GLN A 291 -1.72 10.11 11.29
C GLN A 291 -1.87 8.59 11.53
N VAL A 292 -3.03 8.03 11.22
CA VAL A 292 -3.24 6.59 11.38
C VAL A 292 -2.47 5.82 10.30
N ALA A 293 -1.82 4.72 10.69
CA ALA A 293 -0.91 3.94 9.82
C ALA A 293 -1.51 3.43 8.49
N HIS A 294 -2.84 3.48 8.32
CA HIS A 294 -3.53 3.06 7.11
C HIS A 294 -3.94 4.22 6.18
N LEU A 295 -3.66 5.48 6.55
CA LEU A 295 -3.90 6.69 5.75
C LEU A 295 -2.59 7.48 5.61
N PRO A 296 -1.83 7.30 4.51
CA PRO A 296 -0.48 7.86 4.38
C PRO A 296 -0.46 9.36 4.10
N HIS A 297 -1.58 9.98 3.71
CA HIS A 297 -1.66 11.40 3.37
C HIS A 297 -2.59 12.13 4.33
N ALA A 298 -2.07 13.15 5.02
CA ALA A 298 -2.82 13.96 5.97
C ALA A 298 -2.80 15.43 5.57
N VAL A 299 -3.95 16.10 5.66
CA VAL A 299 -4.11 17.52 5.33
C VAL A 299 -4.84 18.22 6.48
N ILE A 300 -4.33 19.38 6.89
CA ILE A 300 -5.08 20.32 7.70
C ILE A 300 -5.54 21.46 6.80
N VAL A 301 -6.86 21.67 6.77
CA VAL A 301 -7.49 22.83 6.15
C VAL A 301 -7.80 23.82 7.27
N ASP A 302 -7.04 24.91 7.36
CA ASP A 302 -7.27 25.94 8.37
C ASP A 302 -7.99 27.15 7.76
N CYS A 303 -9.30 27.21 7.97
CA CYS A 303 -10.17 28.34 7.66
C CYS A 303 -10.37 29.30 8.84
N SER A 304 -9.57 29.19 9.90
CA SER A 304 -9.60 30.12 11.04
C SER A 304 -8.88 31.43 10.74
N ALA A 305 -9.00 32.39 11.68
CA ALA A 305 -8.21 33.61 11.72
C ALA A 305 -7.41 33.66 13.04
N SER A 306 -6.79 32.54 13.41
CA SER A 306 -6.08 32.39 14.68
C SER A 306 -4.57 32.47 14.49
N ASP A 307 -3.93 33.39 15.22
CA ASP A 307 -2.47 33.51 15.28
C ASP A 307 -1.85 32.34 16.07
N ALA A 308 -2.46 31.99 17.20
CA ALA A 308 -2.04 30.86 18.04
C ALA A 308 -2.07 29.52 17.29
N LEU A 309 -2.96 29.37 16.30
CA LEU A 309 -3.01 28.16 15.49
C LEU A 309 -1.90 28.13 14.43
N ALA A 310 -1.58 29.29 13.86
CA ALA A 310 -0.48 29.44 12.91
C ALA A 310 0.88 29.06 13.52
N ASP A 311 1.05 29.24 14.84
CA ASP A 311 2.27 28.81 15.56
C ASP A 311 2.50 27.29 15.51
N HIS A 312 1.44 26.49 15.32
CA HIS A 312 1.54 25.03 15.23
C HIS A 312 1.87 24.50 13.82
N TYR A 313 1.85 25.35 12.79
CA TYR A 313 2.03 24.92 11.40
C TYR A 313 3.37 24.24 11.16
N SER A 314 4.44 24.80 11.73
CA SER A 314 5.80 24.24 11.64
C SER A 314 5.83 22.80 12.15
N ASN A 315 5.15 22.52 13.27
CA ASN A 315 5.10 21.19 13.88
C ASN A 315 4.28 20.21 13.04
N TRP A 316 3.16 20.64 12.46
CA TRP A 316 2.35 19.79 11.59
C TRP A 316 3.07 19.44 10.28
N LEU A 317 3.75 20.42 9.66
CA LEU A 317 4.56 20.19 8.47
C LEU A 317 5.73 19.25 8.79
N GLN A 318 6.39 19.43 9.95
CA GLN A 318 7.43 18.52 10.42
C GLN A 318 6.92 17.09 10.59
N ALA A 319 5.68 16.92 11.03
CA ALA A 319 5.04 15.62 11.19
C ALA A 319 4.62 14.98 9.85
N GLY A 320 4.73 15.68 8.72
CA GLY A 320 4.34 15.16 7.41
C GLY A 320 2.92 15.55 6.98
N ILE A 321 2.27 16.50 7.67
CA ILE A 321 0.90 16.94 7.38
C ILE A 321 0.94 18.14 6.43
N HIS A 322 0.23 18.06 5.31
CA HIS A 322 0.08 19.17 4.38
C HIS A 322 -0.87 20.23 4.97
N ILE A 323 -0.66 21.50 4.62
CA ILE A 323 -1.51 22.60 5.10
C ILE A 323 -2.10 23.35 3.90
N VAL A 324 -3.41 23.57 3.92
CA VAL A 324 -4.15 24.43 3.00
C VAL A 324 -4.88 25.48 3.82
N THR A 325 -4.67 26.76 3.57
CA THR A 325 -5.22 27.78 4.47
C THR A 325 -5.53 29.12 3.82
N PRO A 326 -6.70 29.72 4.10
CA PRO A 326 -6.92 31.15 3.91
C PRO A 326 -6.53 32.01 5.12
N ASN A 327 -5.96 31.44 6.18
CA ASN A 327 -5.55 32.16 7.38
C ASN A 327 -4.37 33.10 7.09
N LYS A 328 -4.65 34.40 7.01
CA LYS A 328 -3.64 35.44 6.77
C LYS A 328 -2.52 35.46 7.82
N HIS A 329 -2.81 35.08 9.07
CA HIS A 329 -1.86 35.21 10.17
C HIS A 329 -0.59 34.35 9.99
N ALA A 330 -0.69 33.22 9.28
CA ALA A 330 0.47 32.39 8.95
C ALA A 330 1.44 33.05 7.96
N GLY A 331 0.91 33.80 6.99
CA GLY A 331 1.69 34.46 5.93
C GLY A 331 2.01 35.94 6.15
N SER A 332 1.22 36.63 6.99
CA SER A 332 1.35 38.07 7.27
C SER A 332 1.73 38.38 8.72
N GLY A 333 2.08 37.35 9.50
CA GLY A 333 2.52 37.49 10.89
C GLY A 333 4.03 37.67 11.01
N ASP A 334 4.60 37.13 12.08
CA ASP A 334 6.03 37.21 12.34
C ASP A 334 6.87 36.59 11.21
N TRP A 335 7.95 37.28 10.81
CA TRP A 335 8.81 36.87 9.70
C TRP A 335 9.55 35.57 9.99
N GLU A 336 10.00 35.37 11.23
CA GLU A 336 10.70 34.16 11.64
C GLU A 336 9.77 32.95 11.55
N ARG A 337 8.52 33.08 12.02
CA ARG A 337 7.48 32.04 11.88
C ARG A 337 7.26 31.65 10.42
N TYR A 338 7.11 32.63 9.53
CA TYR A 338 6.92 32.37 8.10
C TYR A 338 8.12 31.62 7.49
N GLN A 339 9.34 32.03 7.82
CA GLN A 339 10.55 31.34 7.36
C GLN A 339 10.61 29.90 7.87
N GLN A 340 10.23 29.66 9.13
CA GLN A 340 10.17 28.32 9.71
C GLN A 340 9.19 27.44 8.94
N ILE A 341 7.96 27.90 8.72
CA ILE A 341 6.92 27.20 7.94
C ILE A 341 7.44 26.82 6.54
N GLN A 342 7.98 27.78 5.80
CA GLN A 342 8.51 27.54 4.45
C GLN A 342 9.71 26.58 4.44
N SER A 343 10.60 26.71 5.41
CA SER A 343 11.78 25.83 5.51
C SER A 343 11.40 24.40 5.84
N GLN A 344 10.41 24.19 6.72
CA GLN A 344 9.93 22.85 7.10
C GLN A 344 9.17 22.19 5.95
N ALA A 345 8.31 22.94 5.26
CA ALA A 345 7.62 22.44 4.07
C ALA A 345 8.61 21.88 3.03
N ARG A 346 9.66 22.66 2.73
CA ARG A 346 10.72 22.24 1.80
C ARG A 346 11.54 21.05 2.29
N ARG A 347 11.91 21.03 3.58
CA ARG A 347 12.74 19.96 4.17
C ARG A 347 12.02 18.62 4.20
N GLN A 348 10.73 18.61 4.50
CA GLN A 348 9.93 17.38 4.61
C GLN A 348 9.25 16.98 3.29
N GLY A 349 9.33 17.82 2.26
CA GLY A 349 8.63 17.56 0.99
C GLY A 349 7.11 17.61 1.12
N VAL A 350 6.59 18.37 2.09
CA VAL A 350 5.16 18.56 2.32
C VAL A 350 4.70 19.90 1.75
N SER A 351 3.43 19.97 1.42
CA SER A 351 2.84 21.13 0.76
C SER A 351 2.27 22.12 1.78
N TYR A 352 2.64 23.39 1.63
CA TYR A 352 1.99 24.51 2.27
C TYR A 352 1.37 25.40 1.18
N HIS A 353 0.05 25.39 1.10
CA HIS A 353 -0.72 26.22 0.17
C HIS A 353 -1.51 27.27 0.96
N TYR A 354 -1.34 28.53 0.57
CA TYR A 354 -2.02 29.64 1.21
C TYR A 354 -2.63 30.57 0.15
N GLU A 355 -3.82 31.07 0.42
CA GLU A 355 -4.50 32.07 -0.40
C GLU A 355 -5.25 33.04 0.50
N THR A 356 -4.80 34.29 0.59
CA THR A 356 -5.32 35.26 1.55
C THR A 356 -5.62 36.56 0.81
N THR A 357 -6.85 37.05 0.93
CA THR A 357 -7.22 38.36 0.36
C THR A 357 -6.98 39.45 1.41
N VAL A 358 -6.13 40.44 1.08
CA VAL A 358 -5.99 41.65 1.89
C VAL A 358 -7.03 42.66 1.40
N GLY A 359 -7.95 43.07 2.26
CA GLY A 359 -8.91 44.15 1.97
C GLY A 359 -10.04 43.78 0.99
N ALA A 360 -10.45 42.52 0.90
CA ALA A 360 -11.47 42.02 -0.03
C ALA A 360 -11.13 42.17 -1.54
N GLY A 361 -9.86 42.43 -1.87
CA GLY A 361 -9.39 42.41 -3.27
C GLY A 361 -9.31 40.99 -3.83
N LEU A 362 -9.55 40.84 -5.14
CA LEU A 362 -9.39 39.57 -5.87
C LEU A 362 -7.95 39.04 -5.73
N PRO A 363 -7.76 37.75 -5.38
CA PRO A 363 -6.43 37.17 -5.21
C PRO A 363 -5.68 37.11 -6.55
N VAL A 364 -4.37 37.38 -6.52
CA VAL A 364 -3.48 37.18 -7.67
C VAL A 364 -2.93 35.75 -7.60
N ILE A 365 -3.58 34.85 -8.33
CA ILE A 365 -3.36 33.39 -8.23
C ILE A 365 -2.01 32.96 -8.83
N GLN A 366 -1.62 33.52 -9.98
CA GLN A 366 -0.36 33.19 -10.65
C GLN A 366 -0.02 34.26 -11.69
N THR A 367 1.25 34.68 -11.78
CA THR A 367 1.74 35.47 -12.93
C THR A 367 2.15 34.52 -14.05
N LEU A 368 1.68 34.79 -15.28
CA LEU A 368 2.06 34.04 -16.47
C LEU A 368 3.60 34.09 -16.63
N ARG A 369 4.24 32.93 -16.72
CA ARG A 369 5.66 32.77 -17.06
C ARG A 369 5.80 31.94 -18.33
#